data_AF-A0A1L3ZSE1-F1
#
_entry.id   AF-A0A1L3ZSE1-F1
#
_cell.length_a   1.000
_cell.length_b   1.000
_cell.length_c   1.000
_cell.angle_alpha   90.00
_cell.angle_beta   90.00
_cell.angle_gamma   90.00
#
_symmetry.space_group_name_H-M   'P 1'
#
loop_
_entity.id
_entity.type
_entity.pdbx_description
1 polymer ?
#
loop_
_entity_poly.entity_id
_entity_poly.type
_entity_poly.pdbx_seq_one_letter_code
_entity_poly.pdbx_strand_id
1 'polypeptide(L)' 'MLPVLERAWKSPFTTRSDFSRKHTDEIAVAACLGLITVRDDRHSWGRVWRITSTGLLMLENA' A
#
# COMPACT_ATOMS: atom_id res chain seq x y z
N MET A 1 1.87 -9.58 -3.97
CA MET A 1 2.40 -8.58 -3.01
C MET A 1 3.33 -7.57 -3.68
N LEU A 2 4.39 -7.97 -4.40
CA LEU A 2 5.27 -7.02 -5.13
C LEU A 2 4.53 -6.02 -6.03
N PRO A 3 3.53 -6.42 -6.85
CA PRO A 3 2.79 -5.46 -7.68
C PRO A 3 2.05 -4.40 -6.85
N VAL A 4 1.61 -4.73 -5.63
CA VAL A 4 0.94 -3.80 -4.72
C VAL A 4 1.92 -2.77 -4.19
N LEU A 5 3.11 -3.21 -3.76
CA LEU A 5 4.16 -2.31 -3.27
C LEU A 5 4.67 -1.39 -4.39
N GLU A 6 4.97 -1.94 -5.57
CA GLU A 6 5.36 -1.16 -6.74
C GLU A 6 4.31 -0.13 -7.13
N ARG A 7 3.03 -0.54 -7.17
CA ARG A 7 1.92 0.37 -7.47
C ARG A 7 1.83 1.47 -6.42
N ALA A 8 1.85 1.12 -5.14
CA ALA A 8 1.76 2.06 -4.03
C ALA A 8 2.91 3.09 -4.00
N TRP A 9 4.10 2.69 -4.48
CA TRP A 9 5.25 3.59 -4.63
C TRP A 9 5.14 4.49 -5.86
N LYS A 10 4.98 3.90 -7.06
CA LYS A 10 5.06 4.62 -8.33
C LYS A 10 3.82 5.50 -8.59
N SER A 11 2.63 5.03 -8.20
CA SER A 11 1.40 5.80 -8.34
C SER A 11 0.35 5.27 -7.35
N PRO A 12 0.28 5.90 -6.15
CA PRO A 12 -0.68 5.58 -5.11
C PRO A 12 -2.11 5.43 -5.63
N PHE A 13 -2.87 4.51 -5.05
CA PHE A 13 -4.19 4.14 -5.56
C PHE A 13 -5.22 4.13 -4.44
N THR A 14 -6.48 4.38 -4.80
CA THR A 14 -7.54 4.47 -3.79
C THR A 14 -7.99 3.09 -3.32
N THR A 15 -8.48 3.01 -2.08
CA THR A 15 -9.04 1.78 -1.47
C THR A 15 -10.17 1.14 -2.29
N ARG A 16 -10.81 1.91 -3.17
CA ARG A 16 -11.93 1.47 -4.04
C ARG A 16 -11.60 1.54 -5.53
N SER A 17 -10.32 1.55 -5.91
CA SER A 17 -9.92 1.45 -7.31
C SER A 17 -10.05 0.01 -7.83
N ASP A 18 -10.08 -0.17 -9.15
CA ASP A 18 -10.12 -1.52 -9.75
C ASP A 18 -8.86 -2.33 -9.42
N PHE A 19 -7.72 -1.64 -9.28
CA PHE A 19 -6.50 -2.25 -8.77
C PHE A 19 -6.70 -2.81 -7.36
N SER A 20 -7.34 -2.04 -6.47
CA SER A 20 -7.66 -2.51 -5.11
C SER A 20 -8.57 -3.73 -5.12
N ARG A 21 -9.60 -3.74 -5.97
CA ARG A 21 -10.52 -4.88 -6.10
C ARG A 21 -9.78 -6.13 -6.58
N LYS A 22 -8.87 -5.98 -7.54
CA LYS A 22 -8.09 -7.08 -8.13
C LYS A 22 -7.06 -7.68 -7.16
N HIS A 23 -6.47 -6.87 -6.29
CA HIS A 23 -5.37 -7.27 -5.39
C HIS A 23 -5.75 -7.21 -3.90
N THR A 24 -7.02 -7.49 -3.59
CA THR A 24 -7.60 -7.29 -2.25
C THR A 24 -6.81 -8.02 -1.17
N ASP A 25 -6.47 -9.29 -1.41
CA ASP A 25 -5.78 -10.14 -0.44
C ASP A 25 -4.34 -9.66 -0.20
N GLU A 26 -3.61 -9.31 -1.26
CA GLU A 26 -2.23 -8.83 -1.11
C GLU A 26 -2.15 -7.44 -0.47
N ILE A 27 -3.16 -6.60 -0.70
CA ILE A 27 -3.31 -5.31 0.00
C ILE A 27 -3.55 -5.55 1.49
N ALA A 28 -4.44 -6.48 1.85
CA ALA A 28 -4.71 -6.80 3.24
C ALA A 28 -3.44 -7.29 3.97
N VAL A 29 -2.71 -8.22 3.36
CA VAL A 29 -1.43 -8.70 3.90
C VAL A 29 -0.42 -7.56 4.02
N ALA A 30 -0.22 -6.76 2.97
CA ALA A 30 0.74 -5.65 2.99
C ALA A 30 0.40 -4.58 4.04
N ALA A 31 -0.89 -4.31 4.27
CA ALA A 31 -1.35 -3.39 5.30
C ALA A 31 -1.11 -3.95 6.71
N CYS A 32 -1.44 -5.22 6.94
CA CYS A 32 -1.18 -5.89 8.23
C CYS A 32 0.31 -5.96 8.57
N LEU A 33 1.18 -6.11 7.57
CA LEU A 33 2.63 -6.08 7.71
C LEU A 33 3.20 -4.65 7.84
N GLY A 34 2.37 -3.60 7.74
CA GLY A 34 2.81 -2.22 7.82
C GLY A 34 3.62 -1.74 6.62
N LEU A 35 3.53 -2.42 5.47
CA LEU A 35 4.26 -2.09 4.24
C LEU A 35 3.57 -1.00 3.42
N ILE A 36 2.24 -0.90 3.56
CA ILE A 36 1.42 0.17 2.98
C ILE A 36 0.48 0.74 4.04
N THR A 37 0.03 1.98 3.83
CA THR A 37 -0.89 2.65 4.75
C THR A 37 -1.81 3.62 4.02
N VAL A 38 -2.99 3.86 4.60
CA VAL A 38 -3.87 4.99 4.24
C VAL A 38 -3.79 6.14 5.25
N ARG A 39 -2.95 6.01 6.28
CA ARG A 39 -2.73 7.05 7.29
C ARG A 39 -2.09 8.26 6.63
N ASP A 40 -2.76 9.41 6.68
CA ASP A 40 -2.27 10.67 6.11
C ASP A 40 -1.49 11.49 7.16
N ASP A 41 -1.89 11.44 8.43
CA ASP A 41 -1.19 12.05 9.56
C ASP A 41 -1.29 11.19 10.84
N ARG A 42 -0.89 11.73 12.00
CA ARG A 42 -0.92 10.98 13.28
C ARG A 42 -2.32 10.53 13.73
N HIS A 43 -3.38 11.20 13.29
CA HIS A 43 -4.75 11.00 13.75
C HIS A 43 -5.78 10.90 12.62
N SER A 44 -5.37 10.90 11.35
CA SER A 44 -6.26 10.81 10.20
C SER A 44 -5.91 9.65 9.26
N TRP A 45 -6.96 9.12 8.66
CA TRP A 45 -6.89 8.07 7.65
C TRP A 45 -7.62 8.56 6.41
N GLY A 46 -6.89 8.61 5.31
CA GLY A 46 -7.45 8.88 4.00
C GLY A 46 -7.97 7.60 3.34
N ARG A 47 -8.03 7.66 2.02
CA ARG A 47 -8.52 6.57 1.15
C ARG A 47 -7.52 6.14 0.10
N VAL A 48 -6.27 6.58 0.21
CA VAL A 48 -5.21 6.33 -0.77
C VAL A 48 -4.14 5.47 -0.10
N TRP A 49 -3.92 4.28 -0.65
CA TRP A 49 -2.82 3.41 -0.25
C TRP A 49 -1.50 4.01 -0.72
N ARG A 50 -0.60 4.24 0.23
CA ARG A 50 0.78 4.70 0.01
C ARG A 50 1.75 3.71 0.62
N ILE A 51 2.93 3.60 0.02
CA ILE A 51 4.00 2.77 0.58
C ILE A 51 4.57 3.41 1.86
N THR A 52 4.94 2.59 2.84
CA THR A 52 5.68 3.04 4.02
C THR A 52 7.18 2.93 3.78
N SER A 53 8.00 3.50 4.66
CA SER A 53 9.47 3.31 4.60
C SER A 53 9.85 1.83 4.69
N THR A 54 9.15 1.04 5.51
CA THR A 54 9.34 -0.42 5.62
C THR A 54 8.96 -1.13 4.33
N GLY A 55 7.83 -0.74 3.71
CA GLY A 55 7.43 -1.29 2.41
C GLY A 55 8.42 -0.98 1.30
N LEU A 56 8.97 0.23 1.28
CA LEU A 56 9.97 0.65 0.29
C LEU A 56 11.27 -0.14 0.44
N LEU A 57 11.77 -0.29 1.67
CA LEU A 57 12.96 -1.11 1.95
C LEU A 57 12.75 -2.56 1.50
N MET A 58 11.57 -3.14 1.76
CA MET A 58 11.25 -4.48 1.30
C MET A 58 11.25 -4.56 -0.24
N LEU A 59 10.71 -3.55 -0.92
CA LEU A 59 10.64 -3.51 -2.37
C LEU A 59 12.03 -3.38 -3.02
N GLU A 60 12.96 -2.65 -2.41
CA GLU A 60 14.34 -2.48 -2.91
C GLU A 60 15.21 -3.74 -2.74
N ASN A 61 14.85 -4.62 -1.80
CA ASN A 61 15.59 -5.85 -1.49
C ASN A 61 15.01 -7.12 -2.15
N ALA A 62 13.98 -6.97 -2.99
CA ALA A 62 13.29 -8.08 -3.67
C ALA A 62 13.78 -8.25 -5.10
#